data_AF-A0A382UGB8-F1
#
_entry.id   AF-A0A382UGB8-F1
#
_cell.length_a   1.000
_cell.length_b   1.000
_cell.length_c   1.000
_cell.angle_alpha   90.00
_cell.angle_beta   90.00
_cell.angle_gamma   90.00
#
_symmetry.space_group_name_H-M   'P 1'
#
loop_
_entity.id
_entity.type
_entity.pdbx_description
1 polymer ?
#
loop_
_entity_poly.entity_id
_entity_poly.type
_entity_poly.pdbx_seq_one_letter_code
_entity_poly.pdbx_strand_id
1 'polypeptide(L)'
;MLPKLETFCKEAEELGYTNNSSLKAMKYEWCKEQGEYFCAIENDDIIAVAGCHPLPEVSENAWRILFRGCELPQRDVFKGLGKGDWNSITQREFIPRFIEWCPSDELYLTTNVYYEHSNGKAARNHRLMGLL
;
A
#
# COMPACT_ATOMS: atom_id res chain seq x y z
N MET A 1 -16.73 9.44 -2.15
CA MET A 1 -15.50 8.61 -2.15
C MET A 1 -15.03 8.31 -3.56
N LEU A 2 -15.81 7.61 -4.40
CA LEU A 2 -15.36 7.24 -5.77
C LEU A 2 -14.85 8.40 -6.64
N PRO A 3 -15.52 9.58 -6.71
CA PRO A 3 -15.02 10.69 -7.55
C PRO A 3 -13.63 11.19 -7.14
N LYS A 4 -13.31 11.17 -5.84
CA LYS A 4 -12.00 11.59 -5.32
C LYS A 4 -10.92 10.56 -5.60
N LEU A 5 -11.30 9.28 -5.59
CA LEU A 5 -10.39 8.20 -5.93
C LEU A 5 -10.05 8.23 -7.43
N GLU A 6 -11.00 8.61 -8.28
CA GLU A 6 -10.73 8.87 -9.70
C GLU A 6 -9.77 10.06 -9.91
N THR A 7 -9.91 11.14 -9.13
CA THR A 7 -8.94 12.25 -9.12
C THR A 7 -7.54 11.77 -8.74
N PHE A 8 -7.41 10.99 -7.66
CA PHE A 8 -6.14 10.38 -7.27
C PHE A 8 -5.55 9.52 -8.40
N CYS A 9 -6.37 8.69 -9.04
CA CYS A 9 -5.94 7.84 -10.15
C CYS A 9 -5.38 8.65 -11.32
N LYS A 10 -6.00 9.79 -11.63
CA LYS A 10 -5.51 10.67 -12.69
C LYS A 10 -4.14 11.27 -12.35
N GLU A 11 -3.95 11.75 -11.12
CA GLU A 11 -2.64 12.24 -10.67
C GLU A 11 -1.58 11.13 -10.71
N ALA A 12 -1.95 9.92 -10.27
CA ALA A 12 -1.08 8.75 -10.34
C ALA A 12 -0.70 8.40 -11.79
N GLU A 13 -1.63 8.51 -12.74
CA GLU A 13 -1.37 8.32 -14.17
C GLU A 13 -0.38 9.36 -14.72
N GLU A 14 -0.58 10.64 -14.40
CA GLU A 14 0.31 11.75 -14.81
C GLU A 14 1.75 11.55 -14.28
N LEU A 15 1.89 10.91 -13.12
CA LEU A 15 3.19 10.54 -12.53
C LEU A 15 3.76 9.21 -13.06
N GLY A 16 3.05 8.50 -13.93
CA GLY A 16 3.46 7.22 -14.50
C GLY A 16 3.24 6.00 -13.60
N TYR A 17 2.42 6.12 -12.53
CA TYR A 17 2.08 5.02 -11.63
C TYR A 17 0.99 4.13 -12.23
N THR A 18 1.37 3.30 -13.18
CA THR A 18 0.47 2.47 -13.99
C THR A 18 -0.42 1.51 -13.20
N ASN A 19 -0.01 1.10 -12.00
CA ASN A 19 -0.81 0.22 -11.13
C ASN A 19 -1.92 0.96 -10.37
N ASN A 20 -1.91 2.31 -10.41
CA ASN A 20 -2.83 3.17 -9.68
C ASN A 20 -3.53 4.19 -10.60
N SER A 21 -3.34 4.09 -11.93
CA SER A 21 -3.90 5.02 -12.92
C SER A 21 -5.42 4.91 -13.11
N SER A 22 -6.08 3.91 -12.53
CA SER A 22 -7.54 3.75 -12.56
C SER A 22 -8.00 2.76 -11.49
N LEU A 23 -9.28 2.79 -11.14
CA LEU A 23 -9.92 1.80 -10.26
C LEU A 23 -9.68 0.36 -10.74
N LYS A 24 -9.69 0.16 -12.07
CA LYS A 24 -9.40 -1.14 -12.69
C LYS A 24 -7.93 -1.56 -12.48
N ALA A 25 -6.98 -0.66 -12.70
CA ALA A 25 -5.55 -0.94 -12.48
C ALA A 25 -5.24 -1.29 -11.01
N MET A 26 -5.90 -0.58 -10.09
CA MET A 26 -5.86 -0.81 -8.65
C MET A 26 -6.52 -2.13 -8.24
N LYS A 27 -7.31 -2.76 -9.13
CA LYS A 27 -8.19 -3.88 -8.80
C LYS A 27 -9.10 -3.54 -7.61
N TYR A 28 -9.63 -2.32 -7.59
CA TYR A 28 -10.37 -1.76 -6.45
C TYR A 28 -11.58 -2.63 -6.07
N GLU A 29 -12.49 -2.89 -7.01
CA GLU A 29 -13.69 -3.71 -6.77
C GLU A 29 -13.32 -5.13 -6.32
N TRP A 30 -12.39 -5.78 -7.02
CA TRP A 30 -11.91 -7.12 -6.67
C TRP A 30 -11.29 -7.16 -5.25
N CYS A 31 -10.57 -6.12 -4.84
CA CYS A 31 -10.04 -6.04 -3.48
C CYS A 31 -11.16 -5.87 -2.45
N LYS A 32 -12.18 -5.05 -2.76
CA LYS A 32 -13.33 -4.78 -1.89
C LYS A 32 -14.26 -5.98 -1.72
N GLU A 33 -14.32 -6.88 -2.70
CA GLU A 33 -15.15 -8.10 -2.64
C GLU A 33 -14.68 -9.11 -1.58
N GLN A 34 -13.40 -9.10 -1.24
CA GLN A 34 -12.78 -10.10 -0.36
C GLN A 34 -11.91 -9.50 0.75
N GLY A 35 -11.83 -8.17 0.78
CA GLY A 35 -10.87 -7.41 1.56
C GLY A 35 -11.31 -5.96 1.69
N GLU A 36 -10.35 -5.06 1.87
CA GLU A 36 -10.64 -3.64 2.07
C GLU A 36 -9.59 -2.75 1.41
N TYR A 37 -9.98 -1.52 1.12
CA TYR A 37 -9.12 -0.48 0.59
C TYR A 37 -9.17 0.75 1.49
N PHE A 38 -8.00 1.19 1.94
CA PHE A 38 -7.84 2.35 2.80
C PHE A 38 -7.29 3.53 2.01
N CYS A 39 -7.64 4.73 2.46
CA CYS A 39 -7.14 5.98 1.92
C CYS A 39 -6.74 6.94 3.04
N ALA A 40 -5.69 7.72 2.80
CA ALA A 40 -5.36 8.90 3.58
C ALA A 40 -5.96 10.12 2.88
N ILE A 41 -6.66 10.95 3.64
CA ILE A 41 -7.31 12.16 3.14
C ILE A 41 -6.66 13.37 3.80
N GLU A 42 -6.23 14.33 2.99
CA GLU A 42 -5.70 15.62 3.43
C GLU A 42 -6.39 16.73 2.63
N ASN A 43 -6.89 17.76 3.31
CA ASN A 43 -7.57 18.89 2.67
C ASN A 43 -8.67 18.48 1.67
N ASP A 44 -9.41 17.43 2.02
CA ASP A 44 -10.48 16.84 1.20
C ASP A 44 -10.02 15.99 0.00
N ASP A 45 -8.71 15.92 -0.26
CA ASP A 45 -8.09 15.12 -1.32
C ASP A 45 -7.54 13.78 -0.79
N ILE A 46 -7.61 12.74 -1.62
CA ILE A 46 -6.92 11.48 -1.32
C ILE A 46 -5.45 11.63 -1.69
N ILE A 47 -4.54 11.38 -0.75
CA ILE A 47 -3.09 11.53 -0.96
C ILE A 47 -2.32 10.21 -0.91
N ALA A 48 -2.92 9.17 -0.34
CA ALA A 48 -2.37 7.82 -0.34
C ALA A 48 -3.49 6.79 -0.30
N VAL A 49 -3.23 5.61 -0.87
CA VAL A 49 -4.18 4.50 -0.93
C VAL A 49 -3.44 3.18 -0.76
N ALA A 50 -4.08 2.18 -0.14
CA ALA A 50 -3.60 0.81 -0.13
C ALA A 50 -4.71 -0.17 0.23
N GLY A 51 -4.68 -1.37 -0.35
CA GLY A 51 -5.59 -2.44 -0.03
C GLY A 51 -5.00 -3.53 0.86
N CYS A 52 -5.89 -4.36 1.38
CA CYS A 52 -5.56 -5.65 1.98
C CYS A 52 -6.56 -6.72 1.53
N HIS A 53 -6.07 -7.94 1.33
CA HIS A 53 -6.90 -9.09 0.93
C HIS A 53 -6.28 -10.42 1.41
N PRO A 54 -7.05 -11.52 1.50
CA PRO A 54 -6.53 -12.84 1.83
C PRO A 54 -5.46 -13.31 0.83
N LEU A 55 -4.48 -14.09 1.32
CA LEU A 55 -3.35 -14.63 0.56
C LEU A 55 -3.27 -16.17 0.71
N PRO A 56 -4.27 -16.90 0.21
CA PRO A 56 -4.43 -18.34 0.47
C PRO A 56 -3.29 -19.21 -0.07
N GLU A 57 -2.46 -18.70 -0.99
CA GLU A 57 -1.29 -19.39 -1.49
C GLU A 57 -0.14 -19.51 -0.46
N VAL A 58 -0.17 -18.73 0.62
CA VAL A 58 0.83 -18.78 1.71
C VAL A 58 0.31 -19.59 2.89
N SER A 59 -0.90 -19.28 3.38
CA SER A 59 -1.60 -20.05 4.42
C SER A 59 -3.10 -19.72 4.37
N GLU A 60 -3.93 -20.50 5.05
CA GLU A 60 -5.38 -20.24 5.16
C GLU A 60 -5.70 -18.94 5.93
N ASN A 61 -4.80 -18.50 6.81
CA ASN A 61 -4.96 -17.30 7.63
C ASN A 61 -4.16 -16.11 7.08
N ALA A 62 -3.39 -16.27 6.01
CA ALA A 62 -2.50 -15.23 5.50
C ALA A 62 -3.29 -14.07 4.89
N TRP A 63 -2.88 -12.84 5.20
CA TRP A 63 -3.40 -11.62 4.59
C TRP A 63 -2.28 -10.82 3.96
N ARG A 64 -2.47 -10.42 2.70
CA ARG A 64 -1.60 -9.46 2.05
C ARG A 64 -2.04 -8.05 2.41
N ILE A 65 -1.12 -7.25 2.91
CA ILE A 65 -1.31 -5.82 3.19
C ILE A 65 -0.48 -4.98 2.22
N LEU A 66 -0.76 -3.67 2.15
CA LEU A 66 -0.18 -2.76 1.15
C LEU A 66 -0.35 -3.21 -0.30
N PHE A 67 -1.44 -3.93 -0.59
CA PHE A 67 -1.80 -4.27 -1.94
C PHE A 67 -2.06 -2.99 -2.75
N ARG A 68 -1.32 -2.82 -3.86
CA ARG A 68 -1.42 -1.62 -4.73
C ARG A 68 -1.26 -0.31 -3.94
N GLY A 69 -0.41 -0.35 -2.91
CA GLY A 69 -0.05 0.80 -2.10
C GLY A 69 0.61 1.90 -2.94
N CYS A 70 0.10 3.12 -2.84
CA CYS A 70 0.62 4.27 -3.55
C CYS A 70 0.40 5.54 -2.73
N GLU A 71 1.40 6.42 -2.75
CA GLU A 71 1.38 7.73 -2.12
C GLU A 71 1.78 8.77 -3.16
N LEU A 72 1.05 9.88 -3.23
CA LEU A 72 1.41 10.99 -4.11
C LEU A 72 2.60 11.77 -3.52
N PRO A 73 3.60 12.14 -4.35
CA PRO A 73 4.82 12.76 -3.88
C PRO A 73 4.55 14.12 -3.23
N GLN A 74 5.40 14.50 -2.27
CA GLN A 74 5.39 15.81 -1.59
C GLN A 74 4.12 16.12 -0.78
N ARG A 75 3.30 15.10 -0.49
CA ARG A 75 2.10 15.23 0.37
C ARG A 75 2.32 14.77 1.81
N ASP A 76 3.42 14.07 2.13
CA ASP A 76 3.74 13.72 3.52
C ASP A 76 4.36 14.91 4.29
N VAL A 77 3.77 15.22 5.44
CA VAL A 77 4.26 16.24 6.38
C VAL A 77 5.49 15.76 7.17
N PHE A 78 5.75 14.45 7.21
CA PHE A 78 6.85 13.88 7.97
C PHE A 78 8.19 13.99 7.23
N LYS A 79 9.07 14.87 7.73
CA LYS A 79 10.44 15.11 7.19
C LYS A 79 11.56 14.44 8.01
N GLY A 80 11.24 13.36 8.73
CA GLY A 80 12.22 12.66 9.58
C GLY A 80 13.30 11.91 8.77
N LEU A 81 14.41 11.54 9.43
CA LEU A 81 15.51 10.77 8.83
C LEU A 81 15.02 9.39 8.35
N GLY A 82 14.64 9.28 7.08
CA GLY A 82 14.13 8.04 6.48
C GLY A 82 15.25 7.10 6.04
N LYS A 83 15.67 6.18 6.93
CA LYS A 83 16.60 5.11 6.54
C LYS A 83 15.91 4.01 5.70
N GLY A 84 14.59 3.92 5.74
CA GLY A 84 13.75 3.01 4.97
C GLY A 84 12.42 3.66 4.58
N ASP A 85 11.66 2.97 3.73
CA ASP A 85 10.33 3.40 3.26
C ASP A 85 9.26 3.40 4.36
N TRP A 86 9.61 2.99 5.58
CA TRP A 86 8.77 2.90 6.78
C TRP A 86 8.13 4.21 7.25
N ASN A 87 8.66 5.33 6.79
CA ASN A 87 8.10 6.63 7.11
C ASN A 87 7.03 7.07 6.11
N SER A 88 6.76 6.34 5.03
CA SER A 88 5.67 6.70 4.11
C SER A 88 4.33 6.66 4.84
N ILE A 89 3.34 7.42 4.36
CA ILE A 89 1.96 7.37 4.88
C ILE A 89 1.43 5.95 4.79
N THR A 90 1.72 5.28 3.68
CA THR A 90 1.28 3.90 3.44
C THR A 90 1.80 2.94 4.52
N GLN A 91 3.03 3.08 4.97
CA GLN A 91 3.58 2.20 6.02
C GLN A 91 3.18 2.67 7.41
N ARG A 92 3.43 3.94 7.73
CA ARG A 92 3.24 4.53 9.06
C ARG A 92 1.77 4.53 9.50
N GLU A 93 0.87 4.90 8.59
CA GLU A 93 -0.54 5.09 8.92
C GLU A 93 -1.39 3.86 8.58
N PHE A 94 -1.11 3.16 7.46
CA PHE A 94 -1.99 2.04 7.07
C PHE A 94 -1.63 0.71 7.73
N ILE A 95 -0.36 0.39 8.02
CA ILE A 95 -0.02 -0.88 8.69
C ILE A 95 -0.77 -1.06 10.02
N PRO A 96 -0.83 -0.06 10.92
CA PRO A 96 -1.64 -0.16 12.13
C PRO A 96 -3.13 -0.43 11.82
N ARG A 97 -3.68 0.21 10.79
CA ARG A 97 -5.08 0.00 10.38
C ARG A 97 -5.33 -1.39 9.83
N PHE A 98 -4.37 -1.95 9.09
CA PHE A 98 -4.47 -3.34 8.63
C PHE A 98 -4.40 -4.33 9.79
N ILE A 99 -3.53 -4.08 10.78
CA ILE A 99 -3.45 -4.91 12.00
C ILE A 99 -4.78 -4.87 12.76
N GLU A 100 -5.43 -3.71 12.84
CA GLU A 100 -6.74 -3.56 13.50
C GLU A 100 -7.88 -4.23 12.71
N TRP A 101 -7.81 -4.20 11.37
CA TRP A 101 -8.92 -4.60 10.50
C TRP A 101 -8.86 -6.06 10.05
N CYS A 102 -7.67 -6.60 9.78
CA CYS A 102 -7.52 -7.97 9.31
C CYS A 102 -7.86 -8.96 10.43
N PRO A 103 -8.58 -10.06 10.14
CA PRO A 103 -8.95 -11.06 11.14
C PRO A 103 -7.81 -12.03 11.51
N SER A 104 -6.56 -11.65 11.24
CA SER A 104 -5.38 -12.51 11.37
C SER A 104 -4.14 -11.70 11.73
N ASP A 105 -3.21 -12.33 12.44
CA ASP A 105 -1.87 -11.83 12.73
C ASP A 105 -0.84 -12.25 11.66
N GLU A 106 -1.21 -13.11 10.71
CA GLU A 106 -0.38 -13.54 9.59
C GLU A 106 -0.41 -12.53 8.43
N LEU A 107 0.29 -11.41 8.60
CA LEU A 107 0.33 -10.30 7.64
C LEU A 107 1.57 -10.31 6.75
N TYR A 108 1.37 -10.19 5.44
CA TYR A 108 2.43 -10.27 4.44
C TYR A 108 2.51 -9.03 3.55
N LEU A 109 3.75 -8.59 3.35
CA LEU A 109 4.14 -7.58 2.38
C LEU A 109 4.87 -8.28 1.25
N THR A 110 4.38 -8.16 0.01
CA THR A 110 5.00 -8.82 -1.14
C THR A 110 5.53 -7.80 -2.15
N THR A 111 6.66 -8.12 -2.77
CA THR A 111 7.30 -7.32 -3.81
C THR A 111 7.61 -8.21 -5.01
N ASN A 112 7.83 -7.60 -6.17
CA ASN A 112 8.22 -8.33 -7.37
C ASN A 112 9.72 -8.69 -7.29
N VAL A 113 10.04 -9.96 -7.58
CA VAL A 113 11.43 -10.47 -7.53
C VAL A 113 12.25 -10.15 -8.79
N TYR A 114 11.60 -9.79 -9.90
CA TYR A 114 12.22 -9.47 -11.19
C TYR A 114 12.32 -7.96 -11.45
N TYR A 115 11.32 -7.21 -10.99
CA TYR A 115 11.22 -5.75 -11.16
C TYR A 115 11.14 -5.08 -9.79
N GLU A 116 12.29 -4.90 -9.14
CA GLU A 116 12.36 -4.27 -7.84
C GLU A 116 12.23 -2.74 -7.96
N HIS A 117 11.00 -2.23 -7.84
CA HIS A 117 10.72 -0.78 -7.81
C HIS A 117 11.06 -0.11 -6.47
N SER A 118 11.47 -0.89 -5.46
CA SER A 118 11.86 -0.40 -4.13
C SER A 118 13.33 0.01 -4.02
N ASN A 119 14.12 -0.02 -5.10
CA ASN A 119 15.56 0.31 -5.10
C ASN A 119 16.36 -0.45 -4.01
N GLY A 120 16.18 -1.76 -3.88
CA GLY A 120 16.88 -2.60 -2.89
C GLY A 120 16.27 -2.58 -1.48
N LYS A 121 15.32 -1.69 -1.19
CA LYS A 121 14.81 -1.48 0.18
C LYS A 121 14.01 -2.68 0.69
N ALA A 122 13.19 -3.32 -0.13
CA ALA A 122 12.36 -4.46 0.28
C ALA A 122 13.23 -5.67 0.65
N ALA A 123 14.23 -5.99 -0.18
CA ALA A 123 15.18 -7.06 0.10
C ALA A 123 15.99 -6.79 1.38
N ARG A 124 16.38 -5.53 1.61
CA ARG A 124 17.07 -5.13 2.86
C ARG A 124 16.17 -5.27 4.08
N ASN A 125 14.91 -4.85 3.99
CA ASN A 125 13.94 -4.98 5.07
C ASN A 125 13.68 -6.45 5.42
N HIS A 126 13.51 -7.32 4.42
CA HIS A 126 13.35 -8.76 4.64
C HIS A 126 14.51 -9.35 5.45
N ARG A 127 15.76 -9.04 5.07
CA ARG A 127 16.95 -9.47 5.82
C ARG A 127 16.97 -8.93 7.25
N LEU A 128 16.59 -7.67 7.44
CA LEU A 128 16.58 -7.04 8.77
C LEU A 128 15.53 -7.68 9.69
N MET A 129 14.35 -8.00 9.17
CA MET A 129 13.29 -8.65 9.94
C MET A 129 13.65 -10.08 10.35
N GLY A 130 14.46 -10.79 9.56
CA GLY A 130 14.97 -12.12 9.94
C GLY A 130 16.07 -12.11 11.02
N LEU A 131 16.55 -10.93 11.45
CA LEU A 131 17.53 -10.79 12.53
C LEU A 131 16.90 -10.40 13.88
N LEU A 132 15.61 -10.07 13.90
CA LEU A 132 14.81 -9.71 15.07
C LEU A 132 14.01 -10.91 15.56
#